data_AF-G5ID95-F1
#
_entry.id   AF-G5ID95-F1
#
_cell.length_a   1.000
_cell.length_b   1.000
_cell.length_c   1.000
_cell.angle_alpha   90.00
_cell.angle_beta   90.00
_cell.angle_gamma   90.00
#
_symmetry.space_group_name_H-M   'P 1'
#
loop_
_entity.id
_entity.type
_entity.pdbx_description
1 polymer ?
#
loop_
_entity_poly.entity_id
_entity_poly.type
_entity_poly.pdbx_seq_one_letter_code
_entity_poly.pdbx_strand_id
1 'polypeptide(L)'
;MDIYELINEMVQCRDIPVAVDKLLEFVDAALADENKEEVVGTFYQNVLDETLMDYIESAGDGGYEVYTGDDAAGKYLALTLPPLGTPFRTLQKIKKSAEFTKKYVCAPIGRGITEERVREIMEYMNHEYRFTELVFGGKKAMICLLDYSHTGYDSEFLTMADEDGMSHHMIMFHMNNCTNVNPEAVFFHELGHALHARYTGNLNRIPEDIVGILKDTCMPKISSLKDAEKMEVIADVLGMGLMYESGFEKYDGFPEIQKHDKAFFHDMVVRMFELINEQVLGV
;
A
#
# COMPACT_ATOMS: atom_id res chain seq x y z
N MET A 1 19.53 21.77 20.71
CA MET A 1 19.52 21.35 19.31
C MET A 1 18.50 22.21 18.62
N ASP A 2 18.84 22.80 17.49
CA ASP A 2 17.91 23.63 16.73
C ASP A 2 16.77 22.74 16.19
N ILE A 3 15.53 23.24 16.18
CA ILE A 3 14.38 22.47 15.73
C ILE A 3 14.48 22.15 14.24
N TYR A 4 15.12 23.02 13.45
CA TYR A 4 15.36 22.79 12.03
C TYR A 4 16.48 21.79 11.77
N GLU A 5 17.49 21.69 12.66
CA GLU A 5 18.46 20.60 12.64
C GLU A 5 17.78 19.25 12.87
N LEU A 6 16.85 19.18 13.85
CA LEU A 6 16.04 17.98 14.11
C LEU A 6 15.23 17.54 12.89
N ILE A 7 14.60 18.48 12.18
CA ILE A 7 13.87 18.19 10.94
C ILE A 7 14.82 17.58 9.91
N ASN A 8 15.96 18.22 9.65
CA ASN A 8 16.91 17.75 8.65
C ASN A 8 17.49 16.37 9.00
N GLU A 9 17.86 16.16 10.26
CA GLU A 9 18.38 14.86 10.71
C GLU A 9 17.34 13.75 10.60
N MET A 10 16.06 14.03 10.87
CA MET A 10 14.98 13.06 10.70
C MET A 10 14.79 12.75 9.21
N VAL A 11 14.63 13.79 8.38
CA VAL A 11 14.33 13.66 6.96
C VAL A 11 15.46 12.98 6.19
N GLN A 12 16.71 13.14 6.62
CA GLN A 12 17.87 12.47 6.01
C GLN A 12 18.16 11.09 6.62
N CYS A 13 17.50 10.72 7.73
CA CYS A 13 17.67 9.42 8.34
C CYS A 13 16.98 8.35 7.49
N ARG A 14 17.73 7.29 7.16
CA ARG A 14 17.27 6.17 6.34
C ARG A 14 17.03 4.89 7.12
N ASP A 15 17.39 4.89 8.41
CA ASP A 15 17.06 3.83 9.35
C ASP A 15 15.72 4.15 10.03
N ILE A 16 14.69 3.32 9.83
CA ILE A 16 13.33 3.60 10.31
C ILE A 16 13.32 3.74 11.85
N PRO A 17 13.86 2.80 12.65
CA PRO A 17 13.93 2.98 14.11
C PRO A 17 14.59 4.29 14.55
N VAL A 18 15.73 4.67 13.96
CA VAL A 18 16.44 5.91 14.32
C VAL A 18 15.66 7.15 13.87
N ALA A 19 15.08 7.13 12.66
CA ALA A 19 14.27 8.23 12.15
C ALA A 19 13.03 8.46 13.03
N VAL A 20 12.40 7.38 13.50
CA VAL A 20 11.26 7.44 14.42
C VAL A 20 11.65 8.03 15.77
N ASP A 21 12.82 7.71 16.32
CA ASP A 21 13.31 8.33 17.55
C ASP A 21 13.53 9.83 17.37
N LYS A 22 14.15 10.25 16.25
CA LYS A 22 14.31 11.67 15.90
C LYS A 22 12.97 12.37 15.67
N LEU A 23 11.99 11.68 15.09
CA LEU A 23 10.65 12.21 14.88
C LEU A 23 9.94 12.48 16.21
N LEU A 24 10.12 11.62 17.22
CA LEU A 24 9.60 11.83 18.56
C LEU A 24 10.27 13.02 19.25
N GLU A 25 11.59 13.17 19.11
CA GLU A 25 12.32 14.34 19.62
C GLU A 25 11.86 15.64 18.95
N PHE A 26 11.68 15.63 17.63
CA PHE A 26 11.10 16.75 16.88
C PHE A 26 9.72 17.12 17.42
N VAL A 27 8.83 16.14 17.62
CA VAL A 27 7.48 16.40 18.11
C VAL A 27 7.48 17.04 19.48
N ASP A 28 8.31 16.54 20.41
CA ASP A 28 8.39 17.10 21.76
C ASP A 28 8.94 18.54 21.74
N ALA A 29 9.93 18.83 20.88
CA ALA A 29 10.44 20.18 20.66
C ALA A 29 9.39 21.11 20.04
N ALA A 30 8.71 20.67 18.98
CA ALA A 30 7.68 21.44 18.27
C ALA A 30 6.45 21.73 19.15
N LEU A 31 6.10 20.83 20.07
CA LEU A 31 5.03 21.08 21.04
C LEU A 31 5.40 22.17 22.05
N ALA A 32 6.68 22.37 22.35
CA ALA A 32 7.17 23.44 23.22
C ALA A 32 7.37 24.78 22.50
N ASP A 33 7.52 24.77 21.18
CA ASP A 33 7.79 25.96 20.38
C ASP A 33 6.61 26.95 20.32
N GLU A 34 6.85 28.25 20.40
CA GLU A 34 5.79 29.27 20.33
C GLU A 34 5.16 29.39 18.93
N ASN A 35 5.93 29.06 17.88
CA ASN A 35 5.56 29.19 16.47
C ASN A 35 5.32 27.83 15.80
N LYS A 36 4.46 27.02 16.41
CA LYS A 36 4.13 25.65 15.97
C LYS A 36 3.66 25.56 14.52
N GLU A 37 2.98 26.59 14.04
CA GLU A 37 2.43 26.61 12.69
C GLU A 37 3.54 26.64 11.63
N GLU A 38 4.52 27.52 11.79
CA GLU A 38 5.69 27.59 10.91
C GLU A 38 6.50 26.30 10.98
N VAL A 39 6.81 25.83 12.19
CA VAL A 39 7.61 24.61 12.42
C VAL A 39 6.97 23.38 11.75
N VAL A 40 5.66 23.19 11.92
CA VAL A 40 4.95 22.06 11.30
C VAL A 40 4.91 22.23 9.79
N GLY A 41 4.70 23.45 9.28
CA GLY A 41 4.75 23.73 7.84
C GLY A 41 6.09 23.37 7.22
N THR A 42 7.19 23.84 7.83
CA THR A 42 8.56 23.55 7.37
C THR A 42 8.86 22.06 7.42
N PHE A 43 8.42 21.36 8.47
CA PHE A 43 8.61 19.92 8.58
C PHE A 43 7.96 19.15 7.40
N TYR A 44 6.69 19.43 7.09
CA TYR A 44 6.02 18.74 5.98
C TYR A 44 6.64 19.11 4.63
N GLN A 45 7.01 20.38 4.44
CA GLN A 45 7.67 20.81 3.22
C GLN A 45 9.00 20.08 3.01
N ASN A 46 9.84 19.98 4.05
CA ASN A 46 11.10 19.25 3.97
C ASN A 46 10.90 17.75 3.71
N VAL A 47 9.90 17.13 4.33
CA VAL A 47 9.58 15.72 4.04
C VAL A 47 9.18 15.55 2.57
N LEU A 48 8.28 16.41 2.06
CA LEU A 48 7.87 16.37 0.66
C LEU A 48 9.07 16.52 -0.28
N ASP A 49 9.85 17.58 -0.06
CA ASP A 49 10.99 17.98 -0.90
C ASP A 49 12.05 16.88 -1.00
N GLU A 50 12.35 16.22 0.11
CA GLU A 50 13.48 15.28 0.20
C GLU A 50 13.07 13.82 -0.01
N THR A 51 11.79 13.46 0.08
CA THR A 51 11.37 12.04 0.04
C THR A 51 10.35 11.69 -1.04
N LEU A 52 9.56 12.67 -1.51
CA LEU A 52 8.45 12.43 -2.44
C LEU A 52 8.55 13.20 -3.76
N MET A 53 9.45 14.19 -3.89
CA MET A 53 9.53 15.02 -5.10
C MET A 53 9.85 14.22 -6.37
N ASP A 54 10.76 13.26 -6.29
CA ASP A 54 11.10 12.37 -7.42
C ASP A 54 9.86 11.62 -7.96
N TYR A 55 9.02 11.14 -7.05
CA TYR A 55 7.77 10.49 -7.38
C TYR A 55 6.74 11.49 -7.93
N ILE A 56 6.60 12.66 -7.31
CA ILE A 56 5.64 13.70 -7.72
C ILE A 56 5.98 14.22 -9.12
N GLU A 57 7.25 14.50 -9.41
CA GLU A 57 7.70 15.00 -10.72
C GLU A 57 7.47 14.00 -11.84
N SER A 58 7.49 12.71 -11.52
CA SER A 58 7.31 11.62 -12.49
C SER A 58 5.90 11.00 -12.46
N ALA A 59 4.99 11.53 -11.64
CA ALA A 59 3.64 10.98 -11.43
C ALA A 59 2.77 11.01 -12.71
N GLY A 60 3.07 11.93 -13.64
CA GLY A 60 2.36 12.09 -14.91
C GLY A 60 2.70 11.04 -15.97
N ASP A 61 3.74 10.24 -15.77
CA ASP A 61 4.16 9.22 -16.75
C ASP A 61 3.33 7.92 -16.65
N GLY A 62 2.43 7.83 -15.66
CA GLY A 62 1.66 6.62 -15.35
C GLY A 62 2.54 5.44 -14.92
N GLY A 63 1.96 4.23 -14.94
CA GLY A 63 2.71 3.00 -14.62
C GLY A 63 2.95 2.82 -13.13
N TYR A 64 4.14 2.34 -12.77
CA TYR A 64 4.55 2.12 -11.38
C TYR A 64 6.04 2.36 -11.21
N GLU A 65 6.45 2.60 -9.97
CA GLU A 65 7.85 2.72 -9.59
C GLU A 65 8.14 1.93 -8.33
N VAL A 66 9.28 1.23 -8.32
CA VAL A 66 9.71 0.38 -7.21
C VAL A 66 10.86 1.07 -6.50
N TYR A 67 10.68 1.30 -5.20
CA TYR A 67 11.69 1.86 -4.31
C TYR A 67 12.20 0.78 -3.38
N THR A 68 13.51 0.78 -3.11
CA THR A 68 14.16 -0.19 -2.22
C THR A 68 15.10 0.53 -1.24
N GLY A 69 15.52 -0.17 -0.18
CA GLY A 69 16.50 0.33 0.78
C GLY A 69 16.11 1.67 1.41
N ASP A 70 17.07 2.59 1.44
CA ASP A 70 16.96 3.91 2.05
C ASP A 70 15.80 4.75 1.47
N ASP A 71 15.58 4.68 0.15
CA ASP A 71 14.51 5.44 -0.52
C ASP A 71 13.13 4.91 -0.14
N ALA A 72 12.97 3.59 -0.03
CA ALA A 72 11.72 2.97 0.42
C ALA A 72 11.42 3.35 1.88
N ALA A 73 12.43 3.38 2.75
CA ALA A 73 12.28 3.77 4.14
C ALA A 73 11.83 5.24 4.28
N GLY A 74 12.46 6.15 3.53
CA GLY A 74 12.06 7.57 3.51
C GLY A 74 10.62 7.76 3.03
N LYS A 75 10.23 7.06 1.96
CA LYS A 75 8.87 7.09 1.42
C LYS A 75 7.83 6.51 2.38
N TYR A 76 8.13 5.40 3.05
CA TYR A 76 7.27 4.84 4.09
C TYR A 76 7.01 5.86 5.21
N LEU A 77 8.07 6.50 5.72
CA LEU A 77 7.93 7.50 6.78
C LEU A 77 7.06 8.68 6.32
N ALA A 78 7.23 9.15 5.09
CA ALA A 78 6.44 10.24 4.52
C ALA A 78 4.96 9.86 4.32
N LEU A 79 4.69 8.68 3.75
CA LEU A 79 3.34 8.20 3.46
C LEU A 79 2.53 7.87 4.72
N THR A 80 3.20 7.52 5.82
CA THR A 80 2.55 7.22 7.11
C THR A 80 2.36 8.46 7.99
N LEU A 81 2.74 9.65 7.51
CA LEU A 81 2.44 10.90 8.20
C LEU A 81 0.93 11.18 8.15
N PRO A 82 0.35 11.68 9.27
CA PRO A 82 -1.05 12.05 9.29
C PRO A 82 -1.31 13.28 8.40
N PRO A 83 -2.53 13.46 7.87
CA PRO A 83 -2.91 14.70 7.18
C PRO A 83 -2.78 15.93 8.10
N LEU A 84 -2.38 17.05 7.49
CA LEU A 84 -2.29 18.35 8.17
C LEU A 84 -3.65 18.78 8.76
N GLY A 85 -3.62 19.15 10.04
CA GLY A 85 -4.71 19.82 10.74
C GLY A 85 -4.18 21.01 11.56
N THR A 86 -4.78 21.29 12.72
CA THR A 86 -4.18 22.29 13.62
C THR A 86 -2.81 21.82 14.11
N PRO A 87 -1.80 22.69 14.25
CA PRO A 87 -0.42 22.27 14.56
C PRO A 87 -0.33 21.30 15.75
N PHE A 88 -1.02 21.62 16.85
CA PHE A 88 -1.08 20.76 18.02
C PHE A 88 -1.67 19.37 17.73
N ARG A 89 -2.78 19.29 16.99
CA ARG A 89 -3.41 18.00 16.65
C ARG A 89 -2.56 17.20 15.69
N THR A 90 -1.93 17.86 14.71
CA THR A 90 -0.98 17.25 13.78
C THR A 90 0.17 16.60 14.55
N LEU A 91 0.84 17.35 15.43
CA LEU A 91 1.95 16.86 16.25
C LEU A 91 1.55 15.68 17.14
N GLN A 92 0.36 15.71 17.76
CA GLN A 92 -0.14 14.59 18.55
C GLN A 92 -0.38 13.33 17.71
N LYS A 93 -0.87 13.48 16.47
CA LYS A 93 -1.04 12.36 15.54
C LYS A 93 0.31 11.82 15.05
N ILE A 94 1.26 12.71 14.75
CA ILE A 94 2.63 12.31 14.38
C ILE A 94 3.24 11.49 15.50
N LYS A 95 3.15 11.96 16.76
CA LYS A 95 3.63 11.22 17.93
C LYS A 95 3.06 9.81 18.00
N LYS A 96 1.73 9.69 17.86
CA LYS A 96 1.05 8.39 17.91
C LYS A 96 1.48 7.47 16.77
N SER A 97 1.65 8.00 15.56
CA SER A 97 2.14 7.23 14.41
C SER A 97 3.57 6.74 14.66
N ALA A 98 4.47 7.63 15.09
CA ALA A 98 5.84 7.31 15.43
C ALA A 98 5.94 6.25 16.55
N GLU A 99 5.15 6.38 17.62
CA GLU A 99 5.08 5.37 18.69
C GLU A 99 4.58 4.01 18.19
N PHE A 100 3.63 4.01 17.24
CA PHE A 100 3.14 2.78 16.61
C PHE A 100 4.25 2.12 15.78
N THR A 101 4.90 2.87 14.88
CA THR A 101 6.02 2.38 14.07
C THR A 101 7.14 1.85 14.95
N LYS A 102 7.55 2.59 15.99
CA LYS A 102 8.58 2.16 16.95
C LYS A 102 8.25 0.83 17.63
N LYS A 103 6.97 0.61 17.93
CA LYS A 103 6.52 -0.57 18.65
C LYS A 103 6.50 -1.82 17.77
N TYR A 104 6.11 -1.67 16.51
CA TYR A 104 5.75 -2.82 15.68
C TYR A 104 6.66 -3.08 14.48
N VAL A 105 7.42 -2.08 14.01
CA VAL A 105 8.46 -2.27 13.00
C VAL A 105 9.73 -2.78 13.68
N CYS A 106 10.33 -3.82 13.10
CA CYS A 106 11.49 -4.49 13.65
C CYS A 106 12.46 -4.94 12.54
N ALA A 107 13.63 -5.41 12.95
CA ALA A 107 14.62 -5.99 12.04
C ALA A 107 13.98 -7.10 11.18
N PRO A 108 14.43 -7.27 9.93
CA PRO A 108 13.85 -8.22 9.00
C PRO A 108 13.87 -9.65 9.58
N ILE A 109 12.71 -10.30 9.54
CA ILE A 109 12.50 -11.64 10.09
C ILE A 109 12.52 -12.68 8.97
N GLY A 110 11.53 -12.60 8.08
CA GLY A 110 11.38 -13.47 6.92
C GLY A 110 12.02 -12.89 5.67
N ARG A 111 11.72 -13.52 4.53
CA ARG A 111 12.07 -12.97 3.22
C ARG A 111 11.10 -11.85 2.83
N GLY A 112 11.60 -10.80 2.20
CA GLY A 112 10.78 -9.85 1.44
C GLY A 112 10.60 -10.29 -0.01
N ILE A 113 9.69 -9.64 -0.73
CA ILE A 113 9.65 -9.71 -2.19
C ILE A 113 10.83 -8.91 -2.76
N THR A 114 11.48 -9.41 -3.82
CA THR A 114 12.56 -8.67 -4.48
C THR A 114 12.00 -7.74 -5.55
N GLU A 115 12.76 -6.69 -5.89
CA GLU A 115 12.40 -5.79 -6.99
C GLU A 115 12.24 -6.55 -8.32
N GLU A 116 13.16 -7.47 -8.63
CA GLU A 116 13.07 -8.33 -9.82
C GLU A 116 11.74 -9.10 -9.85
N ARG A 117 11.33 -9.66 -8.72
CA ARG A 117 10.07 -10.41 -8.62
C ARG A 117 8.85 -9.51 -8.79
N VAL A 118 8.86 -8.29 -8.23
CA VAL A 118 7.81 -7.30 -8.46
C VAL A 118 7.72 -6.96 -9.96
N ARG A 119 8.85 -6.71 -10.61
CA ARG A 119 8.90 -6.39 -12.04
C ARG A 119 8.38 -7.54 -12.89
N GLU A 120 8.79 -8.78 -12.62
CA GLU A 120 8.26 -9.98 -13.29
C GLU A 120 6.73 -10.10 -13.15
N ILE A 121 6.20 -9.89 -11.94
CA ILE A 121 4.75 -9.93 -11.70
C ILE A 121 4.07 -8.81 -12.49
N MET A 122 4.55 -7.58 -12.39
CA MET A 122 3.93 -6.43 -13.07
C MET A 122 4.01 -6.54 -14.59
N GLU A 123 5.08 -7.13 -15.15
CA GLU A 123 5.17 -7.46 -16.58
C GLU A 123 4.07 -8.45 -17.00
N TYR A 124 3.89 -9.53 -16.24
CA TYR A 124 2.78 -10.46 -16.43
C TYR A 124 1.42 -9.77 -16.35
N MET A 125 1.20 -8.96 -15.31
CA MET A 125 -0.05 -8.22 -15.10
C MET A 125 -0.36 -7.27 -16.27
N ASN A 126 0.66 -6.60 -16.79
CA ASN A 126 0.50 -5.69 -17.93
C ASN A 126 0.26 -6.44 -19.24
N HIS A 127 0.91 -7.59 -19.43
CA HIS A 127 0.71 -8.43 -20.61
C HIS A 127 -0.71 -9.02 -20.66
N GLU A 128 -1.16 -9.63 -19.56
CA GLU A 128 -2.46 -10.32 -19.52
C GLU A 128 -3.64 -9.36 -19.37
N TYR A 129 -3.50 -8.30 -18.56
CA TYR A 129 -4.62 -7.49 -18.12
C TYR A 129 -4.50 -5.99 -18.43
N ARG A 130 -3.40 -5.54 -19.06
CA ARG A 130 -3.08 -4.10 -19.20
C ARG A 130 -3.20 -3.38 -17.85
N PHE A 131 -2.73 -4.03 -16.79
CA PHE A 131 -3.05 -3.68 -15.40
C PHE A 131 -2.74 -2.22 -15.05
N THR A 132 -1.54 -1.73 -15.36
CA THR A 132 -1.17 -0.33 -15.04
C THR A 132 -2.07 0.67 -15.74
N GLU A 133 -2.43 0.41 -16.99
CA GLU A 133 -3.30 1.28 -17.78
C GLU A 133 -4.73 1.29 -17.20
N LEU A 134 -5.31 0.11 -16.97
CA LEU A 134 -6.71 -0.01 -16.57
C LEU A 134 -6.93 0.27 -15.08
N VAL A 135 -6.00 -0.17 -14.22
CA VAL A 135 -6.12 -0.08 -12.75
C VAL A 135 -5.55 1.22 -12.21
N PHE A 136 -4.31 1.57 -12.57
CA PHE A 136 -3.70 2.82 -12.09
C PHE A 136 -4.16 4.04 -12.89
N GLY A 137 -4.76 3.85 -14.07
CA GLY A 137 -5.54 4.89 -14.75
C GLY A 137 -4.73 6.13 -15.12
N GLY A 138 -3.45 5.96 -15.46
CA GLY A 138 -2.55 7.06 -15.81
C GLY A 138 -1.87 7.74 -14.61
N LYS A 139 -2.24 7.40 -13.37
CA LYS A 139 -1.47 7.77 -12.18
C LYS A 139 -0.35 6.75 -11.98
N LYS A 140 0.84 7.22 -11.61
CA LYS A 140 1.94 6.33 -11.21
C LYS A 140 1.61 5.67 -9.86
N ALA A 141 1.84 4.37 -9.74
CA ALA A 141 1.79 3.68 -8.45
C ALA A 141 3.17 3.65 -7.78
N MET A 142 3.21 3.73 -6.45
CA MET A 142 4.44 3.58 -5.68
C MET A 142 4.48 2.20 -5.04
N ILE A 143 5.60 1.49 -5.18
CA ILE A 143 5.82 0.19 -4.53
C ILE A 143 7.09 0.30 -3.69
N CYS A 144 6.94 0.34 -2.37
CA CYS A 144 8.07 0.45 -1.42
C CYS A 144 8.41 -0.93 -0.87
N LEU A 145 9.63 -1.40 -1.09
CA LEU A 145 10.14 -2.66 -0.55
C LEU A 145 11.04 -2.37 0.65
N LEU A 146 10.52 -2.62 1.85
CA LEU A 146 11.20 -2.31 3.11
C LEU A 146 12.07 -3.49 3.57
N ASP A 147 13.32 -3.21 3.94
CA ASP A 147 14.20 -4.17 4.63
C ASP A 147 13.90 -4.24 6.14
N TYR A 148 12.60 -4.35 6.47
CA TYR A 148 12.08 -4.40 7.82
C TYR A 148 10.88 -5.34 7.86
N SER A 149 10.58 -5.89 9.04
CA SER A 149 9.33 -6.63 9.29
C SER A 149 8.39 -5.82 10.16
N HIS A 150 7.09 -5.99 9.96
CA HIS A 150 6.07 -5.52 10.87
C HIS A 150 5.48 -6.71 11.65
N THR A 151 5.34 -6.58 12.96
CA THR A 151 4.94 -7.69 13.84
C THR A 151 3.46 -8.08 13.73
N GLY A 152 2.64 -7.28 13.06
CA GLY A 152 1.20 -7.50 12.93
C GLY A 152 0.67 -7.76 11.51
N TYR A 153 1.45 -7.44 10.47
CA TYR A 153 1.06 -7.57 9.06
C TYR A 153 2.30 -7.62 8.17
N ASP A 154 2.11 -7.95 6.89
CA ASP A 154 3.19 -8.16 5.92
C ASP A 154 3.26 -7.07 4.84
N SER A 155 2.20 -6.27 4.73
CA SER A 155 2.07 -5.18 3.75
C SER A 155 1.07 -4.12 4.21
N GLU A 156 1.09 -2.95 3.56
CA GLU A 156 0.07 -1.91 3.65
C GLU A 156 -0.32 -1.40 2.27
N PHE A 157 -1.63 -1.19 2.07
CA PHE A 157 -2.20 -0.52 0.91
C PHE A 157 -2.65 0.89 1.25
N LEU A 158 -2.26 1.88 0.45
CA LEU A 158 -2.77 3.24 0.57
C LEU A 158 -3.28 3.75 -0.78
N THR A 159 -4.41 4.47 -0.73
CA THR A 159 -4.92 5.24 -1.88
C THR A 159 -4.93 6.72 -1.53
N MET A 160 -4.46 7.56 -2.46
CA MET A 160 -4.65 9.00 -2.37
C MET A 160 -5.46 9.46 -3.58
N ALA A 161 -6.51 10.23 -3.35
CA ALA A 161 -7.37 10.75 -4.40
C ALA A 161 -7.19 12.26 -4.52
N ASP A 162 -7.00 12.73 -5.75
CA ASP A 162 -6.95 14.13 -6.13
C ASP A 162 -7.94 14.42 -7.28
N GLU A 163 -7.90 15.63 -7.84
CA GLU A 163 -8.79 16.04 -8.94
C GLU A 163 -8.55 15.25 -10.24
N ASP A 164 -7.34 14.73 -10.47
CA ASP A 164 -6.98 14.00 -11.68
C ASP A 164 -7.03 12.46 -11.51
N GLY A 165 -7.37 11.95 -10.32
CA GLY A 165 -7.61 10.52 -10.09
C GLY A 165 -7.12 9.99 -8.75
N MET A 166 -6.95 8.66 -8.68
CA MET A 166 -6.53 7.95 -7.48
C MET A 166 -5.16 7.30 -7.72
N SER A 167 -4.16 7.67 -6.92
CA SER A 167 -2.89 6.97 -6.84
C SER A 167 -2.97 5.79 -5.88
N HIS A 168 -2.16 4.78 -6.14
CA HIS A 168 -2.11 3.54 -5.37
C HIS A 168 -0.68 3.35 -4.87
N HIS A 169 -0.54 3.09 -3.58
CA HIS A 169 0.76 2.92 -2.93
C HIS A 169 0.76 1.61 -2.15
N MET A 170 1.77 0.79 -2.40
CA MET A 170 1.96 -0.51 -1.78
C MET A 170 3.25 -0.47 -0.97
N ILE A 171 3.17 -0.88 0.29
CA ILE A 171 4.32 -0.95 1.18
C ILE A 171 4.50 -2.41 1.56
N MET A 172 5.62 -3.00 1.18
CA MET A 172 5.90 -4.42 1.35
C MET A 172 6.96 -4.59 2.44
N PHE A 173 6.62 -5.29 3.51
CA PHE A 173 7.57 -5.68 4.56
C PHE A 173 8.16 -7.06 4.27
N HIS A 174 9.23 -7.41 4.98
CA HIS A 174 9.65 -8.80 5.12
C HIS A 174 8.63 -9.57 5.95
N MET A 175 8.31 -10.79 5.51
CA MET A 175 7.27 -11.61 6.14
C MET A 175 7.50 -11.81 7.64
N ASN A 176 6.43 -11.74 8.42
CA ASN A 176 6.45 -11.79 9.89
C ASN A 176 6.51 -13.22 10.46
N ASN A 177 7.56 -13.99 10.14
CA ASN A 177 7.76 -15.38 10.64
C ASN A 177 6.65 -16.40 10.30
N CYS A 178 5.58 -16.01 9.59
CA CYS A 178 4.57 -16.93 9.10
C CYS A 178 5.17 -17.80 7.98
N THR A 179 5.55 -19.03 8.33
CA THR A 179 6.31 -19.95 7.44
C THR A 179 5.60 -20.34 6.14
N ASN A 180 4.30 -20.02 6.03
CA ASN A 180 3.46 -20.44 4.90
C ASN A 180 3.01 -19.27 4.01
N VAL A 181 3.45 -18.04 4.30
CA VAL A 181 3.07 -16.87 3.50
C VAL A 181 4.19 -16.56 2.50
N ASN A 182 3.83 -16.53 1.22
CA ASN A 182 4.75 -16.15 0.14
C ASN A 182 4.63 -14.65 -0.10
N PRO A 183 5.75 -13.90 -0.13
CA PRO A 183 5.71 -12.46 -0.36
C PRO A 183 5.16 -12.12 -1.77
N GLU A 184 5.27 -13.04 -2.73
CA GLU A 184 4.59 -12.94 -4.03
C GLU A 184 3.06 -12.93 -3.89
N ALA A 185 2.49 -13.81 -3.06
CA ALA A 185 1.04 -13.86 -2.85
C ALA A 185 0.54 -12.62 -2.10
N VAL A 186 1.31 -12.10 -1.14
CA VAL A 186 1.02 -10.82 -0.48
C VAL A 186 0.99 -9.68 -1.51
N PHE A 187 1.94 -9.65 -2.46
CA PHE A 187 1.92 -8.63 -3.51
C PHE A 187 0.69 -8.76 -4.42
N PHE A 188 0.26 -9.98 -4.77
CA PHE A 188 -1.00 -10.19 -5.50
C PHE A 188 -2.24 -9.78 -4.70
N HIS A 189 -2.25 -9.96 -3.38
CA HIS A 189 -3.29 -9.43 -2.50
C HIS A 189 -3.37 -7.90 -2.61
N GLU A 190 -2.23 -7.19 -2.56
CA GLU A 190 -2.19 -5.73 -2.76
C GLU A 190 -2.69 -5.29 -4.15
N LEU A 191 -2.37 -6.06 -5.19
CA LEU A 191 -2.94 -5.83 -6.53
C LEU A 191 -4.45 -6.07 -6.54
N GLY A 192 -4.95 -6.98 -5.71
CA GLY A 192 -6.37 -7.19 -5.44
C GLY A 192 -7.03 -5.94 -4.85
N HIS A 193 -6.42 -5.30 -3.85
CA HIS A 193 -6.88 -4.01 -3.34
C HIS A 193 -6.88 -2.91 -4.40
N ALA A 194 -5.85 -2.83 -5.24
CA ALA A 194 -5.80 -1.87 -6.33
C ALA A 194 -6.94 -2.06 -7.34
N LEU A 195 -7.20 -3.32 -7.74
CA LEU A 195 -8.30 -3.66 -8.64
C LEU A 195 -9.67 -3.35 -8.01
N HIS A 196 -9.85 -3.68 -6.74
CA HIS A 196 -11.06 -3.36 -5.98
C HIS A 196 -11.28 -1.84 -5.90
N ALA A 197 -10.26 -1.08 -5.51
CA ALA A 197 -10.34 0.37 -5.40
C ALA A 197 -10.67 1.00 -6.75
N ARG A 198 -10.07 0.51 -7.85
CA ARG A 198 -10.40 0.96 -9.21
C ARG A 198 -11.85 0.67 -9.57
N TYR A 199 -12.30 -0.56 -9.38
CA TYR A 199 -13.64 -1.01 -9.77
C TYR A 199 -14.75 -0.20 -9.08
N THR A 200 -14.52 0.14 -7.82
CA THR A 200 -15.50 0.86 -7.00
C THR A 200 -15.33 2.38 -7.01
N GLY A 201 -14.19 2.85 -7.54
CA GLY A 201 -13.72 4.23 -7.48
C GLY A 201 -13.28 4.68 -6.08
N ASN A 202 -13.26 3.79 -5.09
CA ASN A 202 -12.90 4.09 -3.71
C ASN A 202 -12.64 2.81 -2.92
N LEU A 203 -11.42 2.64 -2.40
CA LEU A 203 -11.04 1.47 -1.58
C LEU A 203 -12.02 1.20 -0.43
N ASN A 204 -12.58 2.23 0.20
CA ASN A 204 -13.49 2.08 1.35
C ASN A 204 -14.92 1.68 0.97
N ARG A 205 -15.21 1.52 -0.32
CA ARG A 205 -16.53 1.12 -0.81
C ARG A 205 -16.55 -0.37 -1.07
N ILE A 206 -17.43 -1.10 -0.38
CA ILE A 206 -17.63 -2.53 -0.62
C ILE A 206 -18.38 -2.76 -1.95
N PRO A 207 -17.86 -3.61 -2.85
CA PRO A 207 -18.56 -4.02 -4.07
C PRO A 207 -19.64 -5.05 -3.71
N GLU A 208 -20.83 -4.57 -3.35
CA GLU A 208 -21.95 -5.42 -2.91
C GLU A 208 -22.39 -6.47 -3.94
N ASP A 209 -22.19 -6.19 -5.22
CA ASP A 209 -22.39 -7.13 -6.33
C ASP A 209 -21.43 -8.33 -6.22
N ILE A 210 -20.13 -8.06 -6.00
CA ILE A 210 -19.10 -9.09 -5.79
C ILE A 210 -19.38 -9.86 -4.49
N VAL A 211 -19.73 -9.17 -3.41
CA VAL A 211 -20.08 -9.82 -2.12
C VAL A 211 -21.27 -10.75 -2.28
N GLY A 212 -22.32 -10.32 -3.00
CA GLY A 212 -23.49 -11.15 -3.30
C GLY A 212 -23.12 -12.41 -4.08
N ILE A 213 -22.32 -12.24 -5.14
CA ILE A 213 -21.82 -13.33 -5.97
C ILE A 213 -21.00 -14.35 -5.16
N LEU A 214 -20.05 -13.89 -4.34
CA LEU A 214 -19.22 -14.75 -3.50
C LEU A 214 -20.07 -15.49 -2.45
N LYS A 215 -21.03 -14.80 -1.84
CA LYS A 215 -21.96 -15.40 -0.88
C LYS A 215 -22.74 -16.56 -1.48
N ASP A 216 -23.28 -16.37 -2.67
CA ASP A 216 -24.15 -17.36 -3.31
C ASP A 216 -23.36 -18.53 -3.92
N THR A 217 -22.06 -18.34 -4.18
CA THR A 217 -21.22 -19.34 -4.84
C THR A 217 -20.42 -20.20 -3.85
N CYS A 218 -19.58 -19.59 -3.01
CA CYS A 218 -18.54 -20.32 -2.28
C CYS A 218 -18.21 -19.76 -0.88
N MET A 219 -18.61 -18.53 -0.56
CA MET A 219 -18.32 -17.86 0.71
C MET A 219 -19.59 -17.37 1.43
N PRO A 220 -20.50 -18.26 1.86
CA PRO A 220 -21.84 -17.88 2.36
C PRO A 220 -21.85 -16.98 3.62
N LYS A 221 -20.71 -16.85 4.31
CA LYS A 221 -20.57 -16.02 5.51
C LYS A 221 -19.98 -14.63 5.24
N ILE A 222 -19.54 -14.32 4.02
CA ILE A 222 -18.90 -13.03 3.69
C ILE A 222 -19.74 -11.81 4.09
N SER A 223 -21.07 -11.89 3.92
CA SER A 223 -21.99 -10.80 4.29
C SER A 223 -22.07 -10.53 5.80
N SER A 224 -21.61 -11.47 6.64
CA SER A 224 -21.61 -11.29 8.11
C SER A 224 -20.31 -10.68 8.66
N LEU A 225 -19.28 -10.56 7.82
CA LEU A 225 -18.01 -9.94 8.18
C LEU A 225 -18.17 -8.43 8.34
N LYS A 226 -17.26 -7.81 9.08
CA LYS A 226 -17.13 -6.35 9.09
C LYS A 226 -16.56 -5.88 7.76
N ASP A 227 -16.80 -4.62 7.40
CA ASP A 227 -16.37 -4.09 6.11
C ASP A 227 -14.86 -4.18 5.89
N ALA A 228 -14.05 -3.93 6.93
CA ALA A 228 -12.60 -4.15 6.88
C ALA A 228 -12.25 -5.60 6.51
N GLU A 229 -12.85 -6.59 7.19
CA GLU A 229 -12.63 -8.01 6.92
C GLU A 229 -13.12 -8.42 5.52
N LYS A 230 -14.21 -7.80 5.01
CA LYS A 230 -14.68 -8.04 3.64
C LYS A 230 -13.65 -7.54 2.62
N MET A 231 -13.05 -6.37 2.85
CA MET A 231 -12.03 -5.82 1.93
C MET A 231 -10.83 -6.75 1.82
N GLU A 232 -10.33 -7.27 2.93
CA GLU A 232 -9.23 -8.24 2.94
C GLU A 232 -9.61 -9.52 2.20
N VAL A 233 -10.81 -10.07 2.46
CA VAL A 233 -11.28 -11.29 1.77
C VAL A 233 -11.45 -11.05 0.27
N ILE A 234 -11.93 -9.87 -0.14
CA ILE A 234 -12.04 -9.51 -1.54
C ILE A 234 -10.65 -9.41 -2.17
N ALA A 235 -9.68 -8.78 -1.49
CA ALA A 235 -8.31 -8.70 -1.97
C ALA A 235 -7.66 -10.08 -2.12
N ASP A 236 -7.86 -11.00 -1.16
CA ASP A 236 -7.42 -12.40 -1.27
C ASP A 236 -8.06 -13.12 -2.46
N VAL A 237 -9.37 -12.96 -2.64
CA VAL A 237 -10.12 -13.55 -3.76
C VAL A 237 -9.60 -13.04 -5.10
N LEU A 238 -9.42 -11.73 -5.24
CA LEU A 238 -8.89 -11.12 -6.45
C LEU A 238 -7.44 -11.55 -6.68
N GLY A 239 -6.60 -11.54 -5.64
CA GLY A 239 -5.21 -12.01 -5.70
C GLY A 239 -5.11 -13.46 -6.17
N MET A 240 -5.93 -14.38 -5.63
CA MET A 240 -6.03 -15.75 -6.12
C MET A 240 -6.47 -15.82 -7.58
N GLY A 241 -7.49 -15.03 -7.98
CA GLY A 241 -7.96 -14.98 -9.36
C GLY A 241 -6.90 -14.48 -10.36
N LEU A 242 -6.09 -13.49 -9.97
CA LEU A 242 -4.97 -12.96 -10.76
C LEU A 242 -3.83 -13.97 -10.88
N MET A 243 -3.65 -14.87 -9.91
CA MET A 243 -2.62 -15.91 -9.92
C MET A 243 -3.05 -17.20 -10.63
N TYR A 244 -4.34 -17.49 -10.71
CA TYR A 244 -4.89 -18.77 -11.18
C TYR A 244 -4.44 -19.11 -12.62
N GLU A 245 -3.99 -20.35 -12.85
CA GLU A 245 -3.47 -20.85 -14.13
C GLU A 245 -2.30 -20.04 -14.71
N SER A 246 -1.61 -19.25 -13.88
CA SER A 246 -0.39 -18.53 -14.23
C SER A 246 0.88 -19.22 -13.69
N GLY A 247 2.05 -18.72 -14.08
CA GLY A 247 3.33 -19.13 -13.48
C GLY A 247 3.47 -18.80 -11.98
N PHE A 248 2.54 -17.99 -11.44
CA PHE A 248 2.51 -17.54 -10.05
C PHE A 248 1.53 -18.33 -9.17
N GLU A 249 0.68 -19.21 -9.72
CA GLU A 249 -0.28 -20.04 -8.95
C GLU A 249 0.42 -20.85 -7.83
N LYS A 250 1.68 -21.22 -8.04
CA LYS A 250 2.52 -21.92 -7.06
C LYS A 250 2.75 -21.16 -5.74
N TYR A 251 2.52 -19.84 -5.72
CA TYR A 251 2.71 -19.00 -4.54
C TYR A 251 1.44 -18.83 -3.71
N ASP A 252 0.29 -19.22 -4.25
CA ASP A 252 -1.02 -19.10 -3.60
C ASP A 252 -0.99 -19.66 -2.17
N GLY A 253 -1.37 -18.80 -1.21
CA GLY A 253 -1.33 -19.08 0.22
C GLY A 253 -2.52 -19.88 0.76
N PHE A 254 -3.52 -20.19 -0.07
CA PHE A 254 -4.80 -20.80 0.34
C PHE A 254 -5.01 -22.18 -0.31
N PRO A 255 -4.20 -23.21 0.04
CA PRO A 255 -4.34 -24.55 -0.53
C PRO A 255 -5.68 -25.24 -0.20
N GLU A 256 -6.39 -24.78 0.83
CA GLU A 256 -7.69 -25.30 1.26
C GLU A 256 -8.85 -24.89 0.34
N ILE A 257 -8.70 -23.77 -0.37
CA ILE A 257 -9.70 -23.28 -1.32
C ILE A 257 -9.68 -24.17 -2.57
N GLN A 258 -10.86 -24.65 -2.98
CA GLN A 258 -10.96 -25.64 -4.04
C GLN A 258 -10.63 -25.03 -5.40
N LYS A 259 -10.06 -25.84 -6.30
CA LYS A 259 -9.66 -25.38 -7.64
C LYS A 259 -10.81 -24.72 -8.42
N HIS A 260 -12.03 -25.24 -8.31
CA HIS A 260 -13.19 -24.67 -8.99
C HIS A 260 -13.61 -23.30 -8.44
N ASP A 261 -13.40 -23.05 -7.15
CA ASP A 261 -13.62 -21.73 -6.55
C ASP A 261 -12.58 -20.73 -7.06
N LYS A 262 -11.31 -21.15 -7.18
CA LYS A 262 -10.25 -20.29 -7.74
C LYS A 262 -10.45 -19.97 -9.22
N ALA A 263 -10.91 -20.95 -10.00
CA ALA A 263 -11.33 -20.71 -11.39
C ALA A 263 -12.46 -19.69 -11.47
N PHE A 264 -13.43 -19.77 -10.55
CA PHE A 264 -14.49 -18.78 -10.45
C PHE A 264 -13.97 -17.38 -10.08
N PHE A 265 -12.99 -17.28 -9.18
CA PHE A 265 -12.35 -16.01 -8.85
C PHE A 265 -11.61 -15.40 -10.05
N HIS A 266 -10.97 -16.24 -10.85
CA HIS A 266 -10.34 -15.81 -12.10
C HIS A 266 -11.36 -15.24 -13.09
N ASP A 267 -12.47 -15.95 -13.34
CA ASP A 267 -13.54 -15.48 -14.23
C ASP A 267 -14.10 -14.12 -13.76
N MET A 268 -14.22 -13.94 -12.44
CA MET A 268 -14.65 -12.69 -11.83
C MET A 268 -13.64 -11.55 -12.08
N VAL A 269 -12.34 -11.82 -11.91
CA VAL A 269 -11.27 -10.86 -12.22
C VAL A 269 -11.31 -10.44 -13.69
N VAL A 270 -11.42 -11.40 -14.62
CA VAL A 270 -11.52 -11.13 -16.05
C VAL A 270 -12.71 -10.22 -16.33
N ARG A 271 -13.88 -10.53 -15.74
CA ARG A 271 -15.08 -9.71 -15.91
C ARG A 271 -14.92 -8.29 -15.36
N MET A 272 -14.21 -8.12 -14.23
CA MET A 272 -13.91 -6.79 -13.70
C MET A 272 -13.05 -5.97 -14.65
N PHE A 273 -12.04 -6.58 -15.29
CA PHE A 273 -11.24 -5.90 -16.31
C PHE A 273 -12.05 -5.49 -17.53
N GLU A 274 -12.95 -6.34 -18.01
CA GLU A 274 -13.87 -5.99 -19.10
C GLU A 274 -14.71 -4.76 -18.76
N LEU A 275 -15.33 -4.75 -17.57
CA LEU A 275 -16.15 -3.63 -17.10
C LEU A 275 -15.34 -2.34 -16.92
N ILE A 276 -14.13 -2.43 -16.38
CA ILE A 276 -13.24 -1.26 -16.26
C ILE A 276 -12.85 -0.75 -17.65
N ASN A 277 -12.55 -1.63 -18.59
CA ASN A 277 -12.18 -1.25 -19.95
C ASN A 277 -13.36 -0.57 -20.69
N GLU A 278 -14.59 -1.06 -20.52
CA GLU A 278 -15.82 -0.40 -21.01
C GLU A 278 -15.95 1.02 -20.44
N GLN A 279 -15.71 1.20 -19.13
CA GLN A 279 -15.74 2.52 -18.48
C GLN A 279 -14.65 3.48 -18.97
N VAL A 280 -13.43 2.97 -19.23
CA VAL A 280 -12.28 3.78 -19.66
C VAL A 280 -12.40 4.20 -21.12
N LEU A 281 -12.90 3.32 -22.00
CA LEU A 281 -12.97 3.57 -23.43
C LEU A 281 -14.30 4.16 -23.90
N GLY A 282 -15.30 4.27 -23.00
CA GLY A 282 -16.58 4.90 -23.30
C GLY A 282 -17.41 4.16 -24.35
N VAL A 283 -17.33 2.82 -24.36
CA VAL A 283 -18.15 1.94 -25.21
C VAL A 283 -19.34 1.42 -24.43
#